data_AF-A0A7S0Q2D7-F1
#
_entry.id   AF-A0A7S0Q2D7-F1
#
_cell.length_a   1.000
_cell.length_b   1.000
_cell.length_c   1.000
_cell.angle_alpha   90.00
_cell.angle_beta   90.00
_cell.angle_gamma   90.00
#
_symmetry.space_group_name_H-M   'P 1'
#
loop_
_entity.id
_entity.type
_entity.pdbx_description
1 polymer ?
#
loop_
_entity_poly.entity_id
_entity_poly.type
_entity_poly.pdbx_seq_one_letter_code
_entity_poly.pdbx_strand_id
1 'polypeptide(L)'
;LVRDTEPNVFRYLHDDGYDVFFQGKNDNLEDTALMHSTMHNERGKGSNHNSTRLWAEDDPRYYSFLYPPLDASHANKTQDWYNVDQAIKYIRARNVSSPPFMIFLPLSLPHPPYSCPEPWHSSIDPASVKMRRPISEAGSGKPDFHAMLRKFTYQDLLNATEAEAL
;
A
#
# COMPACT_ATOMS: atom_id res chain seq x y z
N LEU A 1 17.54 -4.00 1.88
CA LEU A 1 17.35 -2.54 1.88
C LEU A 1 18.65 -1.91 1.39
N VAL A 2 18.56 -0.81 0.64
CA VAL A 2 19.69 -0.01 0.15
C VAL A 2 20.50 0.48 1.35
N ARG A 3 21.80 0.23 1.31
CA ARG A 3 22.73 0.57 2.38
C ARG A 3 23.21 2.00 2.29
N ASP A 4 23.74 2.52 3.39
CA ASP A 4 24.23 3.90 3.49
C ASP A 4 25.37 4.20 2.50
N THR A 5 26.18 3.19 2.17
CA THR A 5 27.27 3.30 1.19
C THR A 5 26.81 3.17 -0.26
N GLU A 6 25.56 2.76 -0.48
CA GLU A 6 25.02 2.54 -1.82
C GLU A 6 24.39 3.83 -2.38
N PRO A 7 24.48 4.05 -3.70
CA PRO A 7 23.91 5.23 -4.33
C PRO A 7 22.39 5.26 -4.14
N ASN A 8 21.86 6.38 -3.63
CA ASN A 8 20.42 6.61 -3.58
C ASN A 8 20.10 8.10 -3.82
N VAL A 9 19.02 8.35 -4.56
CA VAL A 9 18.66 9.71 -5.01
C VAL A 9 18.33 10.66 -3.85
N PHE A 10 17.78 10.13 -2.75
CA PHE A 10 17.42 10.92 -1.59
C PHE A 10 18.66 11.52 -0.94
N ARG A 11 19.74 10.73 -0.77
CA ARG A 11 21.02 11.20 -0.24
C ARG A 11 21.63 12.26 -1.14
N TYR A 12 21.62 12.07 -2.46
CA TYR A 12 22.18 13.05 -3.38
C TYR A 12 21.46 14.39 -3.33
N LEU A 13 20.12 14.39 -3.25
CA LEU A 13 19.34 15.61 -3.12
C LEU A 13 19.58 16.28 -1.77
N HIS A 14 19.56 15.51 -0.69
CA HIS A 14 19.84 16.01 0.65
C HIS A 14 21.21 16.69 0.72
N ASP A 15 22.26 16.05 0.18
CA ASP A 15 23.63 16.58 0.20
C ASP A 15 23.80 17.82 -0.70
N ASP A 16 22.95 17.99 -1.71
CA ASP A 16 22.89 19.19 -2.57
C ASP A 16 21.95 20.29 -2.02
N GLY A 17 21.51 20.15 -0.76
CA GLY A 17 20.75 21.17 -0.05
C GLY A 17 19.22 21.12 -0.26
N TYR A 18 18.69 20.03 -0.81
CA TYR A 18 17.25 19.80 -0.81
C TYR A 18 16.77 19.37 0.57
N ASP A 19 15.60 19.88 0.94
CA ASP A 19 14.84 19.38 2.06
C ASP A 19 14.03 18.15 1.62
N VAL A 20 14.51 16.96 2.00
CA VAL A 20 13.93 15.68 1.61
C VAL A 20 12.92 15.23 2.68
N PHE A 21 11.65 15.30 2.30
CA PHE A 21 10.51 14.87 3.09
C PHE A 21 10.08 13.46 2.67
N PHE A 22 10.28 12.48 3.56
CA PHE A 22 9.93 11.08 3.32
C PHE A 22 8.87 10.65 4.34
N GLN A 23 7.64 10.40 3.89
CA GLN A 23 6.56 10.03 4.81
C GLN A 23 5.76 8.85 4.27
N GLY A 24 5.90 7.68 4.90
CA GLY A 24 5.21 6.46 4.50
C GLY A 24 6.02 5.21 4.76
N LYS A 25 5.73 4.15 3.99
CA LYS A 25 6.42 2.86 4.08
C LYS A 25 7.84 2.99 3.55
N ASN A 26 8.84 2.56 4.32
CA ASN A 26 10.23 2.63 3.86
C ASN A 26 10.52 1.53 2.83
N ASP A 27 10.50 0.25 3.21
CA ASP A 27 10.76 -0.95 2.37
C ASP A 27 11.94 -0.87 1.35
N ASN A 28 12.75 0.19 1.44
CA ASN A 28 13.74 0.56 0.46
C ASN A 28 15.07 0.83 1.13
N LEU A 29 15.17 1.84 2.00
CA LEU A 29 16.43 2.26 2.65
C LEU A 29 16.65 1.50 3.96
N GLU A 30 17.89 1.16 4.30
CA GLU A 30 18.20 0.77 5.68
C GLU A 30 18.11 1.98 6.63
N ASP A 31 18.08 1.75 7.94
CA ASP A 31 17.85 2.81 8.91
C ASP A 31 18.89 3.93 8.82
N THR A 32 20.19 3.60 8.68
CA THR A 32 21.27 4.58 8.51
C THR A 32 21.14 5.37 7.21
N ALA A 33 20.87 4.69 6.09
CA ALA A 33 20.64 5.35 4.81
C ALA A 33 19.44 6.30 4.88
N LEU A 34 18.34 5.90 5.54
CA LEU A 34 17.16 6.75 5.73
C LEU A 34 17.48 7.98 6.57
N MET A 35 18.18 7.80 7.70
CA MET A 35 18.59 8.89 8.58
C MET A 35 19.47 9.91 7.86
N HIS A 36 20.40 9.44 7.03
CA HIS A 36 21.30 10.31 6.28
C HIS A 36 20.67 10.93 5.03
N SER A 37 19.52 10.44 4.57
CA SER A 37 18.92 10.91 3.31
C SER A 37 17.70 11.80 3.49
N THR A 38 17.21 11.98 4.72
CA THR A 38 15.91 12.61 4.97
C THR A 38 15.93 13.53 6.19
N MET A 39 15.18 14.63 6.12
CA MET A 39 14.98 15.57 7.23
C MET A 39 13.69 15.30 8.00
N HIS A 40 12.73 14.64 7.34
CA HIS A 40 11.43 14.28 7.88
C HIS A 40 11.13 12.82 7.56
N ASN A 41 11.05 11.97 8.59
CA ASN A 41 10.78 10.53 8.45
C ASN A 41 9.99 9.93 9.61
N GLU A 42 9.13 10.72 10.25
CA GLU A 42 8.37 10.25 11.41
C GLU A 42 7.45 9.08 11.04
N ARG A 43 7.49 8.00 11.82
CA ARG A 43 6.48 6.95 11.72
C ARG A 43 5.14 7.53 12.18
N GLY A 44 4.20 7.65 11.25
CA GLY A 44 2.92 8.29 11.53
C GLY A 44 2.07 7.51 12.54
N LYS A 45 1.06 8.20 13.08
CA LYS A 45 0.09 7.68 14.06
C LYS A 45 -1.31 7.48 13.46
N GLY A 46 -1.39 7.27 12.15
CA GLY A 46 -2.67 7.00 11.50
C GLY A 46 -3.19 5.62 11.86
N SER A 47 -4.50 5.46 11.81
CA SER A 47 -5.18 4.20 12.02
C SER A 47 -4.99 3.25 10.83
N ASN A 48 -5.24 1.96 11.06
CA ASN A 48 -5.28 0.95 10.02
C ASN A 48 -6.32 1.31 8.94
N HIS A 49 -6.10 0.79 7.73
CA HIS A 49 -7.00 0.95 6.58
C HIS A 49 -7.97 -0.24 6.40
N ASN A 50 -8.03 -1.15 7.37
CA ASN A 50 -8.86 -2.35 7.30
C ASN A 50 -9.49 -2.67 8.66
N SER A 51 -10.55 -3.48 8.62
CA SER A 51 -11.29 -3.97 9.77
C SER A 51 -10.96 -5.45 10.06
N THR A 52 -11.92 -6.24 10.51
CA THR A 52 -11.76 -7.68 10.74
C THR A 52 -11.87 -8.47 9.44
N ARG A 53 -11.20 -9.62 9.35
CA ARG A 53 -11.30 -10.52 8.19
C ARG A 53 -12.74 -10.91 7.89
N LEU A 54 -13.08 -11.04 6.60
CA LEU A 54 -14.40 -11.52 6.15
C LEU A 54 -14.60 -13.03 6.39
N TRP A 55 -13.53 -13.81 6.27
CA TRP A 55 -13.60 -15.27 6.29
C TRP A 55 -12.77 -15.90 7.40
N ALA A 56 -13.21 -17.06 7.86
CA ALA A 56 -12.47 -17.92 8.78
C ALA A 56 -11.29 -18.61 8.07
N GLU A 57 -10.31 -19.11 8.85
CA GLU A 57 -9.05 -19.66 8.31
C GLU A 57 -9.22 -20.91 7.44
N ASP A 58 -10.27 -21.68 7.68
CA ASP A 58 -10.63 -22.89 6.92
C ASP A 58 -11.51 -22.59 5.68
N ASP A 59 -11.92 -21.34 5.46
CA ASP A 59 -12.69 -20.95 4.28
C ASP A 59 -11.76 -20.79 3.06
N PRO A 60 -12.10 -21.36 1.89
CA PRO A 60 -11.33 -21.20 0.65
C PRO A 60 -11.03 -19.76 0.23
N ARG A 61 -11.81 -18.78 0.72
CA ARG A 61 -11.68 -17.35 0.41
C ARG A 61 -10.77 -16.60 1.39
N TYR A 62 -10.27 -17.26 2.44
CA TYR A 62 -9.46 -16.66 3.50
C TYR A 62 -8.26 -15.86 3.00
N TYR A 63 -7.58 -16.36 1.96
CA TYR A 63 -6.39 -15.75 1.38
C TYR A 63 -6.68 -14.76 0.24
N SER A 64 -7.94 -14.33 0.05
CA SER A 64 -8.28 -13.25 -0.90
C SER A 64 -7.84 -11.87 -0.42
N PHE A 65 -7.60 -11.72 0.89
CA PHE A 65 -7.30 -10.44 1.56
C PHE A 65 -8.40 -9.36 1.41
N LEU A 66 -9.62 -9.70 0.99
CA LEU A 66 -10.74 -8.75 1.03
C LEU A 66 -11.28 -8.61 2.45
N TYR A 67 -11.54 -7.37 2.84
CA TYR A 67 -11.98 -7.00 4.17
C TYR A 67 -13.21 -6.08 4.07
N PRO A 68 -14.09 -6.04 5.07
CA PRO A 68 -15.23 -5.13 5.08
C PRO A 68 -14.79 -3.65 4.98
N PRO A 69 -15.65 -2.76 4.48
CA PRO A 69 -15.39 -1.32 4.49
C PRO A 69 -15.16 -0.82 5.92
N LEU A 70 -14.39 0.26 6.04
CA LEU A 70 -14.41 1.08 7.25
C LEU A 70 -15.56 2.09 7.18
N ASP A 71 -16.09 2.47 8.34
CA ASP A 71 -17.08 3.54 8.43
C ASP A 71 -16.55 4.86 7.84
N ALA A 72 -17.43 5.67 7.25
CA ALA A 72 -17.05 6.94 6.61
C ALA A 72 -16.30 7.90 7.55
N SER A 73 -16.52 7.82 8.87
CA SER A 73 -15.76 8.59 9.87
C SER A 73 -14.27 8.23 9.96
N HIS A 74 -13.82 7.16 9.27
CA HIS A 74 -12.41 6.79 9.16
C HIS A 74 -11.71 7.37 7.93
N ALA A 75 -12.45 8.03 7.03
CA ALA A 75 -11.96 8.66 5.81
C ALA A 75 -10.64 9.44 6.00
N ASN A 76 -10.57 10.22 7.09
CA ASN A 76 -9.45 11.11 7.39
C ASN A 76 -8.55 10.62 8.54
N LYS A 77 -8.62 9.32 8.86
CA LYS A 77 -7.88 8.73 9.99
C LYS A 77 -6.89 7.67 9.55
N THR A 78 -6.91 7.25 8.29
CA THR A 78 -6.00 6.21 7.80
C THR A 78 -4.54 6.69 7.83
N GLN A 79 -3.60 5.75 7.86
CA GLN A 79 -2.17 6.05 7.77
C GLN A 79 -1.81 6.84 6.51
N ASP A 80 -2.42 6.51 5.37
CA ASP A 80 -2.17 7.22 4.12
C ASP A 80 -2.73 8.64 4.15
N TRP A 81 -3.92 8.85 4.73
CA TRP A 81 -4.44 10.19 4.95
C TRP A 81 -3.50 11.02 5.82
N TYR A 82 -3.02 10.45 6.94
CA TYR A 82 -2.06 11.12 7.80
C TYR A 82 -0.80 11.52 7.03
N ASN A 83 -0.22 10.60 6.25
CA ASN A 83 1.01 10.88 5.50
C ASN A 83 0.82 12.05 4.50
N VAL A 84 -0.32 12.06 3.79
CA VAL A 84 -0.67 13.15 2.87
C VAL A 84 -0.93 14.46 3.63
N ASP A 85 -1.63 14.42 4.76
CA ASP A 85 -1.90 15.60 5.58
C ASP A 85 -0.60 16.24 6.12
N GLN A 86 0.39 15.42 6.52
CA GLN A 86 1.71 15.93 6.91
C GLN A 86 2.44 16.58 5.73
N ALA A 87 2.38 15.99 4.54
CA ALA A 87 2.97 16.61 3.34
C ALA A 87 2.30 17.95 3.00
N ILE A 88 0.98 18.04 3.13
CA ILE A 88 0.23 19.29 2.93
C ILE A 88 0.67 20.35 3.95
N LYS A 89 0.81 19.98 5.23
CA LYS A 89 1.30 20.90 6.27
C LYS A 89 2.72 21.36 5.99
N TYR A 90 3.60 20.43 5.60
CA TYR A 90 4.97 20.72 5.20
C TYR A 90 5.02 21.75 4.06
N ILE A 91 4.24 21.55 2.99
CA ILE A 91 4.16 22.50 1.86
C ILE A 91 3.66 23.87 2.32
N ARG A 92 2.59 23.90 3.13
CA ARG A 92 1.97 25.16 3.60
C ARG A 92 2.86 25.97 4.53
N ALA A 93 3.77 25.32 5.25
CA ALA A 93 4.72 25.99 6.13
C ALA A 93 5.89 26.65 5.37
N ARG A 94 6.09 26.31 4.09
CA ARG A 94 7.18 26.86 3.28
C ARG A 94 6.94 28.33 2.93
N ASN A 95 8.04 29.03 2.71
CA ASN A 95 8.09 30.43 2.31
C ASN A 95 9.19 30.65 1.26
N VAL A 96 9.35 31.88 0.78
CA VAL A 96 10.29 32.22 -0.30
C VAL A 96 11.77 31.94 0.04
N SER A 97 12.14 31.89 1.32
CA SER A 97 13.51 31.59 1.75
C SER A 97 13.72 30.12 2.11
N SER A 98 12.70 29.26 1.94
CA SER A 98 12.84 27.82 2.15
C SER A 98 13.67 27.18 1.03
N PRO A 99 14.48 26.14 1.31
CA PRO A 99 15.28 25.45 0.28
C PRO A 99 14.40 24.82 -0.82
N PRO A 100 14.97 24.32 -1.93
CA PRO A 100 14.24 23.36 -2.77
C PRO A 100 13.89 22.11 -1.95
N PHE A 101 12.87 21.37 -2.38
CA PHE A 101 12.43 20.18 -1.64
C PHE A 101 12.10 19.00 -2.55
N MET A 102 12.17 17.80 -1.97
CA MET A 102 11.62 16.57 -2.53
C MET A 102 10.60 16.01 -1.55
N ILE A 103 9.42 15.63 -2.03
CA ILE A 103 8.44 14.87 -1.24
C ILE A 103 8.35 13.47 -1.83
N PHE A 104 8.58 12.47 -0.98
CA PHE A 104 8.35 11.07 -1.30
C PHE A 104 7.29 10.50 -0.35
N LEU A 105 6.17 10.07 -0.94
CA LEU A 105 5.00 9.53 -0.23
C LEU A 105 4.75 8.09 -0.67
N PRO A 106 5.54 7.12 -0.19
CA PRO A 106 5.26 5.71 -0.38
C PRO A 106 4.07 5.31 0.48
N LEU A 107 2.87 5.56 -0.06
CA LEU A 107 1.59 5.21 0.58
C LEU A 107 1.40 3.68 0.66
N SER A 108 0.56 3.26 1.59
CA SER A 108 0.36 1.85 1.95
C SER A 108 -0.62 1.18 0.98
N LEU A 109 -1.73 1.84 0.66
CA LEU A 109 -2.72 1.32 -0.28
C LEU A 109 -2.15 1.34 -1.72
N PRO A 110 -2.41 0.29 -2.53
CA PRO A 110 -3.41 -0.76 -2.33
C PRO A 110 -2.85 -2.07 -1.74
N HIS A 111 -1.78 -2.05 -0.95
CA HIS A 111 -1.26 -3.27 -0.33
C HIS A 111 -2.34 -3.97 0.52
N PRO A 112 -2.45 -5.31 0.48
CA PRO A 112 -3.43 -6.02 1.29
C PRO A 112 -3.19 -5.78 2.79
N PRO A 113 -4.22 -5.84 3.63
CA PRO A 113 -5.62 -6.14 3.33
C PRO A 113 -6.37 -5.13 2.45
N TYR A 114 -7.15 -5.61 1.49
CA TYR A 114 -7.94 -4.79 0.59
C TYR A 114 -9.23 -4.33 1.29
N SER A 115 -9.20 -3.08 1.76
CA SER A 115 -10.34 -2.35 2.31
C SER A 115 -10.02 -0.86 2.30
N CYS A 116 -11.06 -0.04 2.35
CA CYS A 116 -10.96 1.39 2.56
C CYS A 116 -12.26 1.92 3.23
N PRO A 117 -12.26 3.16 3.72
CA PRO A 117 -13.48 3.77 4.25
C PRO A 117 -14.54 4.02 3.18
N GLU A 118 -15.80 4.08 3.60
CA GLU A 118 -16.85 4.69 2.79
C GLU A 118 -16.58 6.19 2.56
N PRO A 119 -17.02 6.76 1.42
CA PRO A 119 -17.78 6.13 0.34
C PRO A 119 -16.90 5.42 -0.71
N TRP A 120 -15.57 5.39 -0.55
CA TRP A 120 -14.67 4.89 -1.60
C TRP A 120 -14.81 3.39 -1.82
N HIS A 121 -15.03 2.61 -0.76
CA HIS A 121 -15.21 1.18 -0.86
C HIS A 121 -16.39 0.83 -1.78
N SER A 122 -17.52 1.53 -1.64
CA SER A 122 -18.73 1.31 -2.44
C SER A 122 -18.80 2.18 -3.70
N SER A 123 -17.72 2.88 -4.06
CA SER A 123 -17.71 3.79 -5.22
C SER A 123 -17.63 3.08 -6.57
N ILE A 124 -17.25 1.81 -6.57
CA ILE A 124 -17.12 0.97 -7.76
C ILE A 124 -18.02 -0.24 -7.58
N ASP A 125 -18.89 -0.49 -8.56
CA ASP A 125 -19.61 -1.76 -8.66
C ASP A 125 -18.64 -2.86 -9.11
N PRO A 126 -18.34 -3.88 -8.29
CA PRO A 126 -17.43 -4.97 -8.67
C PRO A 126 -17.87 -5.68 -9.95
N ALA A 127 -19.19 -5.79 -10.21
CA ALA A 127 -19.70 -6.44 -11.41
C ALA A 127 -19.38 -5.66 -12.70
N SER A 128 -19.02 -4.37 -12.58
CA SER A 128 -18.60 -3.54 -13.71
C SER A 128 -17.12 -3.72 -14.09
N VAL A 129 -16.32 -4.36 -13.22
CA VAL A 129 -14.87 -4.54 -13.43
C VAL A 129 -14.63 -5.69 -14.40
N LYS A 130 -14.07 -5.39 -15.58
CA LYS A 130 -13.71 -6.40 -16.57
C LYS A 130 -12.31 -6.95 -16.31
N MET A 131 -12.23 -8.23 -15.93
CA MET A 131 -10.96 -8.93 -15.80
C MET A 131 -10.27 -9.08 -17.16
N ARG A 132 -8.97 -8.72 -17.23
CA ARG A 132 -8.19 -8.82 -18.48
C ARG A 132 -7.87 -10.26 -18.90
N ARG A 133 -7.96 -11.21 -17.97
CA ARG A 133 -7.77 -12.65 -18.22
C ARG A 133 -8.75 -13.43 -17.32
N PRO A 134 -9.50 -14.40 -17.86
CA PRO A 134 -10.35 -15.27 -17.06
C PRO A 134 -9.54 -16.04 -16.02
N ILE A 135 -10.11 -16.25 -14.84
CA ILE A 135 -9.42 -16.99 -13.77
C ILE A 135 -9.18 -18.45 -14.16
N SER A 136 -10.05 -19.00 -15.01
CA SER A 136 -9.96 -20.36 -15.56
C SER A 136 -8.69 -20.59 -16.38
N GLU A 137 -8.12 -19.54 -16.96
CA GLU A 137 -6.89 -19.60 -17.75
C GLU A 137 -5.63 -19.29 -16.92
N ALA A 138 -5.78 -18.88 -15.66
CA ALA A 138 -4.67 -18.34 -14.86
C ALA A 138 -3.53 -19.34 -14.60
N GLY A 139 -3.81 -20.65 -14.67
CA GLY A 139 -2.83 -21.73 -14.49
C GLY A 139 -2.21 -22.28 -15.79
N SER A 140 -2.76 -21.94 -16.96
CA SER A 140 -2.30 -22.51 -18.24
C SER A 140 -0.89 -22.00 -18.59
N GLY A 141 0.03 -22.92 -18.88
CA GLY A 141 1.43 -22.60 -19.21
C GLY A 141 2.22 -21.98 -18.05
N LYS A 142 1.76 -22.15 -16.80
CA LYS A 142 2.48 -21.68 -15.61
C LYS A 142 3.34 -22.79 -15.00
N PRO A 143 4.45 -22.43 -14.34
CA PRO A 143 5.23 -23.39 -13.55
C PRO A 143 4.40 -24.05 -12.43
N ASP A 144 4.76 -25.28 -12.04
CA ASP A 144 4.03 -26.10 -11.06
C ASP A 144 3.81 -25.42 -9.70
N PHE A 145 4.70 -24.51 -9.30
CA PHE A 145 4.55 -23.80 -8.03
C PHE A 145 3.28 -22.95 -7.98
N HIS A 146 2.73 -22.49 -9.10
CA HIS A 146 1.44 -21.79 -9.11
C HIS A 146 0.28 -22.70 -8.69
N ALA A 147 0.30 -23.97 -9.13
CA ALA A 147 -0.69 -24.95 -8.70
C ALA A 147 -0.53 -25.29 -7.22
N MET A 148 0.73 -25.38 -6.73
CA MET A 148 1.00 -25.57 -5.31
C MET A 148 0.52 -24.39 -4.46
N LEU A 149 0.74 -23.15 -4.90
CA LEU A 149 0.25 -21.97 -4.20
C LEU A 149 -1.28 -21.99 -4.09
N ARG A 150 -1.99 -22.35 -5.16
CA ARG A 150 -3.46 -22.44 -5.13
C ARG A 150 -3.96 -23.45 -4.11
N LYS A 151 -3.29 -24.61 -3.98
CA LYS A 151 -3.58 -25.59 -2.93
C LYS A 151 -3.29 -25.06 -1.53
N PHE A 152 -2.14 -24.42 -1.38
CA PHE A 152 -1.72 -23.82 -0.11
C PHE A 152 -2.66 -22.71 0.35
N THR A 153 -3.25 -21.96 -0.58
CA THR A 153 -4.19 -20.88 -0.31
C THR A 153 -5.66 -21.30 -0.46
N TYR A 154 -5.94 -22.59 -0.62
CA TYR A 154 -7.29 -23.17 -0.81
C TYR A 154 -8.05 -22.67 -2.05
N GLN A 155 -7.40 -21.92 -2.93
CA GLN A 155 -8.01 -21.39 -4.15
C GLN A 155 -8.27 -22.45 -5.21
N ASP A 156 -7.75 -23.67 -5.04
CA ASP A 156 -8.12 -24.83 -5.86
C ASP A 156 -9.50 -25.40 -5.50
N LEU A 157 -10.04 -25.04 -4.33
CA LEU A 157 -11.39 -25.43 -3.90
C LEU A 157 -12.48 -24.49 -4.44
N LEU A 158 -12.10 -23.33 -4.99
CA LEU A 158 -13.03 -22.37 -5.58
C LEU A 158 -13.35 -22.73 -7.03
N ASN A 159 -14.62 -22.65 -7.41
CA ASN A 159 -14.99 -22.70 -8.82
C ASN A 159 -14.67 -21.37 -9.54
N ALA A 160 -14.74 -21.35 -10.87
CA ALA A 160 -14.38 -20.17 -11.66
C ALA A 160 -15.21 -18.93 -11.30
N THR A 161 -16.52 -19.09 -11.07
CA THR A 161 -17.42 -17.99 -10.71
C THR A 161 -17.12 -17.45 -9.31
N GLU A 162 -16.87 -18.34 -8.34
CA GLU A 162 -16.49 -17.94 -6.98
C GLU A 162 -15.16 -17.18 -6.96
N ALA A 163 -14.19 -17.64 -7.74
CA ALA A 163 -12.88 -17.01 -7.81
C ALA A 163 -12.88 -15.69 -8.61
N GLU A 164 -13.82 -15.50 -9.54
CA GLU A 164 -14.03 -14.22 -10.25
C GLU A 164 -14.79 -13.18 -9.41
N ALA A 165 -15.53 -13.62 -8.39
CA ALA A 165 -16.26 -12.75 -7.48
C ALA A 165 -15.42 -12.20 -6.31
N LEU A 166 -14.17 -12.67 -6.17
CA LEU A 166 -13.15 -12.15 -5.24
C LEU A 166 -12.27 -11.12 -5.95
#